data_AF-F0YIC0-F1
#
_entry.id   AF-F0YIC0-F1
#
_cell.length_a   1.000
_cell.length_b   1.000
_cell.length_c   1.000
_cell.angle_alpha   90.00
_cell.angle_beta   90.00
_cell.angle_gamma   90.00
#
_symmetry.space_group_name_H-M   'P 1'
#
loop_
_entity.id
_entity.type
_entity.pdbx_description
1 polymer ?
#
loop_
_entity_poly.entity_id
_entity_poly.type
_entity_poly.pdbx_seq_one_letter_code
_entity_poly.pdbx_strand_id
1 'polypeptide(L)'
;MSTLGTKGCYLTFDAASQGTLFVHWSETPIEGAIAFFAPRKNVPGFKFKQNGGRSELIREMSGGTGERIKRYYSGWCQYVKLAKSFQAAFVMYAFDVLPMVDIALIDGAKESDNIVPVVVGEPVESLATMSAVGTVPHPNPCFTATTFSKEYFISTGNKEGVALPI
;
A
#
# COMPACT_ATOMS: atom_id res chain seq x y z
N MET A 1 18.11 -13.34 2.94
CA MET A 1 17.21 -12.21 2.65
C MET A 1 16.94 -12.23 1.16
N SER A 2 15.71 -12.50 0.76
CA SER A 2 15.24 -12.40 -0.62
C SER A 2 15.32 -10.93 -1.05
N THR A 3 16.29 -10.56 -1.89
CA THR A 3 16.28 -9.25 -2.55
C THR A 3 15.14 -9.23 -3.55
N LEU A 4 14.12 -8.42 -3.28
CA LEU A 4 13.09 -8.06 -4.27
C LEU A 4 13.78 -7.60 -5.56
N GLY A 5 13.31 -8.07 -6.72
CA GLY A 5 13.78 -7.56 -8.01
C GLY A 5 13.46 -6.06 -8.17
N THR A 6 14.11 -5.39 -9.12
CA THR A 6 13.92 -3.94 -9.36
C THR A 6 12.81 -3.63 -10.36
N LYS A 7 12.31 -4.64 -11.08
CA LYS A 7 11.22 -4.49 -12.05
C LYS A 7 9.88 -4.67 -11.36
N GLY A 8 9.02 -3.65 -11.42
CA GLY A 8 7.72 -3.70 -10.78
C GLY A 8 7.01 -2.35 -10.80
N CYS A 9 6.27 -2.07 -9.74
CA CYS A 9 5.50 -0.85 -9.61
C CYS A 9 5.97 -0.08 -8.38
N TYR A 10 6.27 1.19 -8.54
CA TYR A 10 6.71 2.10 -7.48
C TYR A 10 5.58 3.06 -7.12
N LEU A 11 5.42 3.35 -5.84
CA LEU A 11 4.54 4.41 -5.35
C LEU A 11 5.36 5.67 -5.14
N THR A 12 4.95 6.78 -5.74
CA THR A 12 5.60 8.10 -5.57
C THR A 12 4.57 9.14 -5.16
N PHE A 13 5.03 10.21 -4.52
CA PHE A 13 4.20 11.33 -4.11
C PHE A 13 4.66 12.62 -4.80
N ASP A 14 3.69 13.45 -5.17
CA ASP A 14 3.92 14.77 -5.74
C ASP A 14 3.03 15.81 -5.03
N ALA A 15 3.69 16.72 -4.30
CA ALA A 15 3.02 17.81 -3.58
C ALA A 15 2.48 18.89 -4.53
N ALA A 16 3.16 19.15 -5.65
CA ALA A 16 2.78 20.20 -6.60
C ALA A 16 1.47 19.88 -7.31
N SER A 17 1.20 18.59 -7.50
CA SER A 17 -0.05 18.06 -8.08
C SER A 17 -1.18 17.94 -7.04
N GLN A 18 -1.42 18.96 -6.20
CA GLN A 18 -2.45 18.94 -5.14
C GLN A 18 -2.33 17.76 -4.15
N GLY A 19 -1.11 17.25 -3.95
CA GLY A 19 -0.87 16.05 -3.15
C GLY A 19 -1.45 14.83 -3.85
N THR A 20 -0.66 14.22 -4.72
CA THR A 20 -1.08 13.09 -5.56
C THR A 20 -0.13 11.91 -5.38
N LEU A 21 -0.70 10.71 -5.21
CA LEU A 21 0.03 9.46 -5.33
C LEU A 21 0.01 9.00 -6.78
N PHE A 22 1.18 8.65 -7.29
CA PHE A 22 1.35 8.05 -8.61
C PHE A 22 1.88 6.63 -8.47
N VAL A 23 1.40 5.76 -9.35
CA VAL A 23 2.04 4.48 -9.62
C VAL A 23 2.96 4.61 -10.83
N HIS A 24 4.16 4.04 -10.72
CA HIS A 24 5.17 4.02 -11.78
C HIS A 24 5.59 2.58 -12.05
N TRP A 25 5.15 2.03 -13.17
CA TRP A 25 5.66 0.75 -13.65
C TRP A 25 7.02 0.97 -14.30
N SER A 26 8.05 0.40 -13.70
CA SER A 26 9.44 0.59 -14.14
C SER A 26 10.21 -0.72 -14.11
N GLU A 27 11.20 -0.83 -14.99
CA GLU A 27 12.17 -1.93 -14.99
C GLU A 27 13.38 -1.62 -14.09
N THR A 28 13.54 -0.35 -13.72
CA THR A 28 14.61 0.16 -12.86
C THR A 28 14.05 0.89 -11.63
N PRO A 29 14.83 1.06 -10.55
CA PRO A 29 14.42 1.84 -9.39
C PRO A 29 13.98 3.26 -9.74
N ILE A 30 12.93 3.74 -9.05
CA ILE A 30 12.45 5.12 -9.12
C ILE A 30 12.89 5.85 -7.85
N GLU A 31 13.66 6.92 -8.01
CA GLU A 31 14.10 7.78 -6.91
C GLU A 31 12.90 8.45 -6.24
N GLY A 32 12.94 8.57 -4.91
CA GLY A 32 11.85 9.16 -4.12
C GLY A 32 10.59 8.31 -4.02
N ALA A 33 10.62 7.04 -4.46
CA ALA A 33 9.53 6.10 -4.21
C ALA A 33 9.38 5.84 -2.70
N ILE A 34 8.14 5.77 -2.25
CA ILE A 34 7.78 5.51 -0.84
C ILE A 34 7.36 4.06 -0.61
N ALA A 35 7.11 3.31 -1.68
CA ALA A 35 6.86 1.87 -1.65
C ALA A 35 7.14 1.24 -3.01
N PHE A 36 7.26 -0.08 -3.00
CA PHE A 36 7.47 -0.89 -4.20
C PHE A 36 6.73 -2.22 -4.08
N PHE A 37 6.26 -2.75 -5.20
CA PHE A 37 5.90 -4.15 -5.28
C PHE A 37 6.50 -4.85 -6.51
N ALA A 38 7.00 -6.06 -6.30
CA ALA A 38 7.48 -6.96 -7.33
C ALA A 38 6.33 -7.90 -7.75
N PRO A 39 5.77 -7.76 -8.97
CA PRO A 39 4.66 -8.58 -9.43
C PRO A 39 5.11 -10.03 -9.64
N ARG A 40 4.28 -11.00 -9.22
CA ARG A 40 4.48 -12.43 -9.51
C ARG A 40 3.70 -12.91 -10.74
N LYS A 41 2.69 -12.13 -11.16
CA LYS A 41 1.98 -12.32 -12.42
C LYS A 41 2.59 -11.47 -13.53
N ASN A 42 2.38 -11.91 -14.77
CA ASN A 42 2.77 -11.14 -15.94
C ASN A 42 2.09 -9.76 -15.94
N VAL A 43 2.89 -8.72 -16.16
CA VAL A 43 2.43 -7.34 -16.26
C VAL A 43 2.32 -6.99 -17.74
N PRO A 44 1.16 -6.53 -18.23
CA PRO A 44 1.03 -6.10 -19.62
C PRO A 44 2.08 -5.04 -20.00
N GLY A 45 2.81 -5.26 -21.09
CA GLY A 45 3.93 -4.40 -21.49
C GLY A 45 3.57 -2.93 -21.68
N PHE A 46 2.32 -2.62 -22.04
CA PHE A 46 1.86 -1.23 -22.17
C PHE A 46 1.93 -0.46 -20.85
N LYS A 47 1.83 -1.13 -19.69
CA LYS A 47 1.91 -0.47 -18.38
C LYS A 47 3.24 0.21 -18.14
N PHE A 48 4.34 -0.29 -18.71
CA PHE A 48 5.68 0.30 -18.62
C PHE A 48 5.92 1.40 -19.66
N LYS A 49 5.10 1.46 -20.73
CA LYS A 49 5.33 2.35 -21.87
C LYS A 49 4.37 3.54 -21.91
N GLN A 50 3.12 3.31 -21.57
CA GLN A 50 2.07 4.33 -21.60
C GLN A 50 2.40 5.41 -20.56
N ASN A 51 2.42 6.68 -20.99
CA ASN A 51 2.77 7.83 -20.15
C ASN A 51 4.11 7.65 -19.38
N GLY A 52 5.09 6.96 -19.98
CA GLY A 52 6.37 6.68 -19.33
C GLY A 52 6.25 5.72 -18.13
N GLY A 53 5.21 4.89 -18.10
CA GLY A 53 4.94 3.97 -17.00
C GLY A 53 4.19 4.60 -15.83
N ARG A 54 3.88 5.89 -15.90
CA ARG A 54 3.29 6.67 -14.81
C ARG A 54 1.79 6.85 -14.98
N SER A 55 1.02 6.58 -13.93
CA SER A 55 -0.39 6.94 -13.85
C SER A 55 -0.78 7.43 -12.46
N GLU A 56 -1.75 8.34 -12.40
CA GLU A 56 -2.33 8.81 -11.15
C GLU A 56 -3.06 7.64 -10.44
N LEU A 57 -2.80 7.48 -9.15
CA LEU A 57 -3.54 6.55 -8.30
C LEU A 57 -4.66 7.27 -7.57
N ILE A 58 -4.33 8.37 -6.89
CA ILE A 58 -5.28 9.22 -6.17
C ILE A 58 -4.71 10.63 -6.00
N ARG A 59 -5.58 11.64 -6.05
CA ARG A 59 -5.23 13.07 -5.95
C ARG A 59 -6.05 13.81 -4.88
N GLU A 60 -5.71 15.08 -4.69
CA GLU A 60 -6.38 16.02 -3.78
C GLU A 60 -6.20 15.66 -2.29
N MET A 61 -5.00 15.21 -1.92
CA MET A 61 -4.67 14.87 -0.53
C MET A 61 -4.07 16.06 0.25
N SER A 62 -3.72 17.16 -0.42
CA SER A 62 -3.14 18.35 0.22
C SER A 62 -4.10 19.00 1.24
N GLY A 63 -3.58 19.38 2.40
CA GLY A 63 -4.34 20.08 3.45
C GLY A 63 -4.62 19.25 4.71
N GLY A 64 -4.20 17.97 4.74
CA GLY A 64 -3.91 17.21 5.96
C GLY A 64 -5.07 16.95 6.94
N THR A 65 -6.32 17.28 6.59
CA THR A 65 -7.46 17.20 7.50
C THR A 65 -8.71 16.62 6.82
N GLY A 66 -9.61 16.05 7.62
CA GLY A 66 -10.91 15.55 7.18
C GLY A 66 -10.83 14.51 6.06
N GLU A 67 -11.62 14.72 4.99
CA GLU A 67 -11.69 13.78 3.87
C GLU A 67 -10.38 13.70 3.06
N ARG A 68 -9.53 14.74 3.09
CA ARG A 68 -8.28 14.75 2.31
C ARG A 68 -7.22 13.83 2.89
N ILE A 69 -7.10 13.78 4.23
CA ILE A 69 -6.19 12.82 4.87
C ILE A 69 -6.73 11.38 4.73
N LYS A 70 -8.05 11.18 4.71
CA LYS A 70 -8.63 9.87 4.38
C LYS A 70 -8.31 9.42 2.95
N ARG A 71 -8.24 10.33 1.98
CA ARG A 71 -7.78 9.99 0.63
C ARG A 71 -6.35 9.49 0.62
N TYR A 72 -5.48 10.06 1.46
CA TYR A 72 -4.11 9.56 1.61
C TYR A 72 -4.08 8.11 2.11
N TYR A 73 -4.82 7.79 3.17
CA TYR A 73 -4.93 6.40 3.66
C TYR A 73 -5.59 5.46 2.63
N SER A 74 -6.63 5.95 1.93
CA SER A 74 -7.26 5.21 0.84
C SER A 74 -6.28 4.89 -0.30
N GLY A 75 -5.40 5.83 -0.63
CA GLY A 75 -4.37 5.65 -1.65
C GLY A 75 -3.42 4.49 -1.34
N TRP A 76 -2.97 4.38 -0.09
CA TRP A 76 -2.19 3.22 0.37
C TRP A 76 -2.95 1.91 0.22
N CYS A 77 -4.20 1.85 0.68
CA CYS A 77 -5.05 0.66 0.53
C CYS A 77 -5.27 0.30 -0.96
N GLN A 78 -5.46 1.28 -1.84
CA GLN A 78 -5.60 1.06 -3.28
C GLN A 78 -4.30 0.55 -3.91
N TYR A 79 -3.14 1.04 -3.47
CA TYR A 79 -1.86 0.57 -3.94
C TYR A 79 -1.60 -0.89 -3.54
N VAL A 80 -1.88 -1.25 -2.29
CA VAL A 80 -1.79 -2.64 -1.80
C VAL A 80 -2.78 -3.55 -2.53
N LYS A 81 -4.00 -3.08 -2.78
CA LYS A 81 -5.00 -3.82 -3.59
C LYS A 81 -4.50 -4.06 -5.01
N LEU A 82 -3.88 -3.05 -5.63
CA LEU A 82 -3.24 -3.19 -6.94
C LEU A 82 -2.12 -4.25 -6.89
N ALA A 83 -1.24 -4.18 -5.89
CA ALA A 83 -0.18 -5.17 -5.68
C ALA A 83 -0.73 -6.60 -5.55
N LYS A 84 -1.84 -6.78 -4.80
CA LYS A 84 -2.51 -8.07 -4.67
C LYS A 84 -3.04 -8.63 -5.98
N SER A 85 -3.53 -7.79 -6.90
CA SER A 85 -4.00 -8.25 -8.21
C SER A 85 -2.90 -8.98 -9.00
N PHE A 86 -1.64 -8.64 -8.74
CA PHE A 86 -0.42 -9.25 -9.29
C PHE A 86 0.22 -10.32 -8.39
N GLN A 87 -0.43 -10.70 -7.29
CA GLN A 87 0.12 -11.59 -6.25
C GLN A 87 1.52 -11.15 -5.83
N ALA A 88 1.74 -9.83 -5.78
CA ALA A 88 3.07 -9.28 -5.65
C ALA A 88 3.67 -9.53 -4.26
N ALA A 89 5.00 -9.47 -4.20
CA ALA A 89 5.70 -9.15 -2.97
C ALA A 89 5.72 -7.61 -2.82
N PHE A 90 5.52 -7.09 -1.62
CA PHE A 90 5.33 -5.65 -1.36
C PHE A 90 6.24 -5.18 -0.25
N VAL A 91 6.80 -3.97 -0.38
CA VAL A 91 7.64 -3.33 0.64
C VAL A 91 7.30 -1.85 0.74
N MET A 92 7.20 -1.36 1.96
CA MET A 92 7.11 0.06 2.29
C MET A 92 8.51 0.58 2.61
N TYR A 93 8.89 1.72 2.05
CA TYR A 93 10.17 2.36 2.32
C TYR A 93 10.06 3.39 3.43
N ALA A 94 11.20 3.78 4.00
CA ALA A 94 11.26 4.94 4.88
C ALA A 94 11.08 6.22 4.05
N PHE A 95 10.26 7.14 4.54
CA PHE A 95 10.02 8.45 3.92
C PHE A 95 9.74 9.48 5.03
N ASP A 96 10.02 10.75 4.74
CA ASP A 96 9.88 11.88 5.66
C ASP A 96 9.03 13.04 5.08
N VAL A 97 8.67 12.97 3.81
CA VAL A 97 7.90 14.00 3.08
C VAL A 97 6.39 13.92 3.28
N LEU A 98 5.89 12.88 3.96
CA LEU A 98 4.48 12.58 4.16
C LEU A 98 4.21 12.16 5.61
N PRO A 99 2.97 12.33 6.13
CA PRO A 99 2.58 11.76 7.41
C PRO A 99 2.84 10.25 7.45
N MET A 100 3.47 9.76 8.50
CA MET A 100 3.74 8.33 8.66
C MET A 100 2.41 7.54 8.84
N VAL A 101 2.40 6.31 8.37
CA VAL A 101 1.23 5.41 8.42
C VAL A 101 1.62 4.04 8.94
N ASP A 102 0.71 3.40 9.67
CA ASP A 102 0.75 1.97 9.95
C ASP A 102 -0.16 1.25 8.95
N ILE A 103 0.35 0.20 8.31
CA ILE A 103 -0.41 -0.65 7.40
C ILE A 103 -0.48 -2.06 7.99
N ALA A 104 -1.68 -2.63 8.01
CA ALA A 104 -1.92 -4.02 8.39
C ALA A 104 -2.75 -4.74 7.35
N LEU A 105 -2.54 -6.05 7.24
CA LEU A 105 -3.25 -6.95 6.34
C LEU A 105 -3.93 -8.06 7.13
N ILE A 106 -5.03 -8.60 6.62
CA ILE A 106 -5.55 -9.89 7.07
C ILE A 106 -5.13 -10.98 6.11
N ASP A 107 -4.41 -11.99 6.57
CA ASP A 107 -4.21 -13.25 5.85
C ASP A 107 -5.49 -14.09 5.90
N GLY A 108 -6.24 -14.10 4.79
CA GLY A 108 -7.51 -14.81 4.69
C GLY A 108 -7.38 -16.33 4.66
N ALA A 109 -6.16 -16.87 4.59
CA ALA A 109 -5.91 -18.31 4.70
C ALA A 109 -5.78 -18.78 6.16
N LYS A 110 -5.80 -17.87 7.13
CA LYS A 110 -5.61 -18.17 8.56
C LYS A 110 -6.82 -17.80 9.39
N GLU A 111 -7.22 -18.70 10.28
CA GLU A 111 -8.28 -18.47 11.27
C GLU A 111 -7.75 -17.79 12.55
N SER A 112 -6.46 -17.96 12.87
CA SER A 112 -5.76 -17.30 13.97
C SER A 112 -4.43 -16.72 13.52
N ASP A 113 -3.90 -15.75 14.26
CA ASP A 113 -2.67 -15.00 13.95
C ASP A 113 -2.67 -14.51 12.49
N ASN A 114 -3.82 -13.95 12.11
CA ASN A 114 -4.15 -13.56 10.76
C ASN A 114 -3.81 -12.10 10.45
N ILE A 115 -3.39 -11.31 11.44
CA ILE A 115 -2.91 -9.95 11.22
C ILE A 115 -1.44 -9.97 10.80
N VAL A 116 -1.15 -9.37 9.66
CA VAL A 116 0.21 -9.20 9.13
C VAL A 116 0.52 -7.70 9.10
N PRO A 117 1.32 -7.18 10.05
CA PRO A 117 1.78 -5.79 9.99
C PRO A 117 2.78 -5.63 8.84
N VAL A 118 2.71 -4.49 8.14
CA VAL A 118 3.73 -4.09 7.17
C VAL A 118 4.78 -3.29 7.90
N VAL A 119 5.99 -3.84 8.01
CA VAL A 119 7.13 -3.17 8.63
C VAL A 119 7.95 -2.46 7.57
N VAL A 120 8.37 -1.23 7.86
CA VAL A 120 9.19 -0.42 6.95
C VAL A 120 10.50 -1.16 6.63
N GLY A 121 10.79 -1.31 5.34
CA GLY A 121 11.98 -1.99 4.84
C GLY A 121 11.88 -3.51 4.81
N GLU A 122 10.85 -4.11 5.41
CA GLU A 122 10.64 -5.56 5.42
C GLU A 122 9.60 -5.98 4.39
N PRO A 123 9.95 -6.84 3.41
CA PRO A 123 9.01 -7.30 2.41
C PRO A 123 7.91 -8.20 2.99
N VAL A 124 6.66 -7.90 2.63
CA VAL A 124 5.58 -8.89 2.63
C VAL A 124 5.74 -9.74 1.38
N GLU A 125 6.21 -10.98 1.55
CA GLU A 125 6.61 -11.86 0.45
C GLU A 125 5.50 -12.13 -0.57
N SER A 126 4.25 -12.24 -0.15
CA SER A 126 3.12 -12.49 -1.05
C SER A 126 1.83 -11.91 -0.52
N LEU A 127 1.09 -11.24 -1.40
CA LEU A 127 -0.26 -10.77 -1.12
C LEU A 127 -1.36 -11.75 -1.57
N ALA A 128 -1.01 -12.97 -2.00
CA ALA A 128 -1.96 -13.89 -2.65
C ALA A 128 -3.14 -14.32 -1.75
N THR A 129 -2.94 -14.47 -0.44
CA THR A 129 -3.96 -14.91 0.52
C THR A 129 -4.59 -13.75 1.31
N MET A 130 -4.04 -12.55 1.21
CA MET A 130 -4.52 -11.38 1.96
C MET A 130 -5.97 -11.03 1.57
N SER A 131 -6.84 -10.73 2.53
CA SER A 131 -8.28 -10.52 2.28
C SER A 131 -8.79 -9.12 2.64
N ALA A 132 -7.99 -8.37 3.40
CA ALA A 132 -8.23 -6.98 3.73
C ALA A 132 -6.91 -6.24 3.95
N VAL A 133 -6.96 -4.92 3.79
CA VAL A 133 -5.88 -3.98 4.14
C VAL A 133 -6.47 -2.83 4.93
N GLY A 134 -5.72 -2.36 5.93
CA GLY A 134 -6.02 -1.19 6.73
C GLY A 134 -4.81 -0.27 6.77
N THR A 135 -5.04 1.03 6.59
CA THR A 135 -4.04 2.09 6.74
C THR A 135 -4.55 3.12 7.73
N VAL A 136 -3.75 3.39 8.75
CA VAL A 136 -4.06 4.33 9.85
C VAL A 136 -2.86 5.26 10.09
N PRO A 137 -3.04 6.42 10.74
CA PRO A 137 -1.91 7.29 11.10
C PRO A 137 -0.92 6.55 12.01
N HIS A 138 0.38 6.77 11.86
CA HIS A 138 1.38 6.22 12.79
C HIS A 138 1.67 7.21 13.95
N PRO A 139 1.90 6.72 15.19
CA PRO A 139 1.65 5.35 15.65
C PRO A 139 0.17 5.15 15.99
N ASN A 140 -0.38 3.96 15.72
CA ASN A 140 -1.75 3.66 16.13
C ASN A 140 -1.95 2.20 16.58
N PRO A 141 -2.57 1.97 17.77
CA PRO A 141 -2.76 0.63 18.31
C PRO A 141 -3.86 -0.19 17.62
N CYS A 142 -4.56 0.36 16.61
CA CYS A 142 -5.73 -0.20 15.92
C CYS A 142 -5.58 -1.67 15.51
N PHE A 143 -4.39 -2.10 15.11
CA PHE A 143 -4.11 -3.46 14.60
C PHE A 143 -3.10 -4.24 15.46
N THR A 144 -3.04 -3.97 16.76
CA THR A 144 -2.07 -4.61 17.68
C THR A 144 -2.43 -6.04 18.11
N ALA A 145 -3.69 -6.45 17.94
CA ALA A 145 -4.08 -7.83 18.20
C ALA A 145 -3.57 -8.76 17.08
N THR A 146 -3.35 -10.04 17.41
CA THR A 146 -2.86 -11.00 16.41
C THR A 146 -3.95 -11.54 15.48
N THR A 147 -5.22 -11.48 15.91
CA THR A 147 -6.35 -12.06 15.16
C THR A 147 -7.56 -11.14 15.16
N PHE A 148 -8.10 -10.83 13.98
CA PHE A 148 -9.43 -10.20 13.82
C PHE A 148 -10.31 -10.99 12.85
N SER A 149 -11.64 -10.86 13.00
CA SER A 149 -12.54 -11.11 11.87
C SER A 149 -12.40 -10.00 10.82
N LYS A 150 -12.69 -10.31 9.55
CA LYS A 150 -12.57 -9.33 8.46
C LYS A 150 -13.46 -8.12 8.68
N GLU A 151 -14.70 -8.35 9.13
CA GLU A 151 -15.69 -7.30 9.38
C GLU A 151 -15.25 -6.39 10.53
N TYR A 152 -14.71 -6.97 11.61
CA TYR A 152 -14.21 -6.20 12.74
C TYR A 152 -12.97 -5.37 12.38
N PHE A 153 -12.03 -5.94 11.62
CA PHE A 153 -10.86 -5.23 11.10
C PHE A 153 -11.27 -4.03 10.24
N ILE A 154 -12.19 -4.23 9.29
CA ILE A 154 -12.67 -3.16 8.41
C ILE A 154 -13.40 -2.08 9.23
N SER A 155 -14.26 -2.47 10.17
CA SER A 155 -14.99 -1.52 11.02
C SER A 155 -14.03 -0.67 11.86
N THR A 156 -13.04 -1.31 12.49
CA THR A 156 -12.10 -0.65 13.38
C THR A 156 -11.13 0.25 12.60
N GLY A 157 -10.57 -0.25 11.49
CA GLY A 157 -9.70 0.54 10.62
C GLY A 157 -10.39 1.78 10.02
N ASN A 158 -11.69 1.71 9.73
CA ASN A 158 -12.43 2.87 9.21
C ASN A 158 -12.80 3.91 10.28
N LYS A 159 -12.65 3.61 11.57
CA LYS A 159 -12.79 4.61 12.65
C LYS A 159 -11.54 5.50 12.73
N GLU A 160 -10.37 4.90 12.54
CA GLU A 160 -9.06 5.56 12.72
C GLU A 160 -8.45 6.07 11.41
N GLY A 161 -8.75 5.41 10.28
CA GLY A 161 -8.18 5.69 8.97
C GLY A 161 -9.04 5.13 7.85
N VAL A 162 -8.49 4.25 7.02
CA VAL A 162 -9.21 3.55 5.95
C VAL A 162 -8.87 2.07 5.96
N ALA A 163 -9.90 1.22 5.92
CA ALA A 163 -9.75 -0.22 5.73
C ALA A 163 -10.76 -0.75 4.70
N LEU A 164 -10.31 -1.66 3.84
CA LEU A 164 -11.13 -2.21 2.76
C LEU A 164 -10.76 -3.67 2.43
N PRO A 165 -11.70 -4.46 1.86
CA PRO A 165 -11.41 -5.80 1.36
C PRO A 165 -10.59 -5.75 0.05
N ILE A 166 -9.64 -6.68 -0.11
CA ILE A 166 -8.71 -6.76 -1.26
C ILE A 166 -8.62 -8.14 -1.89
#